data_AF-A0A1Z9LWZ8-F1
#
_entry.id   AF-A0A1Z9LWZ8-F1
#
_cell.length_a   1.000
_cell.length_b   1.000
_cell.length_c   1.000
_cell.angle_alpha   90.00
_cell.angle_beta   90.00
_cell.angle_gamma   90.00
#
_symmetry.space_group_name_H-M   'P 1'
#
loop_
_entity.id
_entity.type
_entity.pdbx_description
1 polymer ?
#
loop_
_entity_poly.entity_id
_entity_poly.type
_entity_poly.pdbx_seq_one_letter_code
_entity_poly.pdbx_strand_id
1 'polypeptide(L)'
;MFRFFKLKKWFLWSWFGSFIILSSLWVQVKIDVKINEWFGKFYDMIQKALSKPNSITMQEYWDSLFSFISLAGLYVSVYVIMIFFTAHYLFRWRTAMVEWYHSVYEKASKIEGAAQRVQEDTIKFSRIMESLGTSLIESIMVLIQFIPILLGLSVGIPIYFFGDWQYGLITGAMLWTIGGTIFLIVLGWILRLVGIEYDLQKKEAAYRKLLVIAEDDNTVRPKNIEELFEDVRSIHFFSFIRYLYFNIGRMAYMQANVLSAYVFLAPAIVAGVVTLGVMQQIIRAFGRVEGSMQYLLRAWPTIIELASVYRRLREFENKILDN
;
A
#
# COMPACT_ATOMS: atom_id res chain seq x y z
N MET A 1 7.03 0.14 23.89
CA MET A 1 6.23 0.37 22.67
C MET A 1 5.17 1.46 22.85
N PHE A 2 4.11 1.25 23.65
CA PHE A 2 2.96 2.18 23.72
C PHE A 2 3.04 3.27 24.80
N ARG A 3 4.19 3.45 25.46
CA ARG A 3 4.37 4.47 26.50
C ARG A 3 4.13 5.89 25.98
N PHE A 4 4.38 6.13 24.69
CA PHE A 4 4.09 7.39 24.02
C PHE A 4 2.64 7.87 24.20
N PHE A 5 1.67 6.95 24.19
CA PHE A 5 0.24 7.27 24.36
C PHE A 5 -0.22 7.35 25.82
N LYS A 6 0.61 6.90 26.77
CA LYS A 6 0.27 6.80 28.19
C LYS A 6 0.93 7.87 29.06
N LEU A 7 2.10 8.37 28.66
CA LEU A 7 2.87 9.32 29.45
C LEU A 7 2.36 10.76 29.25
N LYS A 8 2.11 11.48 30.36
CA LYS A 8 1.65 12.88 30.35
C LYS A 8 2.55 13.81 29.50
N LYS A 9 3.87 13.61 29.58
CA LYS A 9 4.88 14.34 28.78
C LYS A 9 4.59 14.30 27.27
N TRP A 10 4.11 13.16 26.78
CA TRP A 10 3.90 12.91 25.36
C TRP A 10 2.44 13.02 24.92
N PHE A 11 1.50 13.18 25.87
CA PHE A 11 0.05 13.12 25.62
C PHE A 11 -0.43 14.05 24.49
N LEU A 12 0.03 15.31 24.49
CA LEU A 12 -0.30 16.26 23.43
C LEU A 12 0.23 15.76 22.08
N TRP A 13 1.51 15.40 22.00
CA TRP A 13 2.08 14.89 20.75
C TRP A 13 1.42 13.61 20.29
N SER A 14 1.06 12.69 21.18
CA SER A 14 0.49 11.41 20.82
C SER A 14 -0.94 11.54 20.32
N TRP A 15 -1.84 12.15 21.10
CA TRP A 15 -3.26 12.18 20.79
C TRP A 15 -3.62 13.30 19.82
N PHE A 16 -3.14 14.53 20.08
CA PHE A 16 -3.38 15.64 19.17
C PHE A 16 -2.62 15.46 17.85
N GLY A 17 -1.39 14.92 17.90
CA GLY A 17 -0.66 14.58 16.67
C GLY A 17 -1.36 13.49 15.85
N SER A 18 -1.87 12.43 16.50
CA SER A 18 -2.70 11.43 15.80
C SER A 18 -3.92 12.07 15.18
N PHE A 19 -4.62 12.94 15.91
CA PHE A 19 -5.80 13.64 15.40
C PHE A 19 -5.49 14.50 14.17
N ILE A 20 -4.38 15.26 14.18
CA ILE A 20 -3.94 16.05 13.02
C ILE A 20 -3.66 15.13 11.83
N ILE A 21 -2.91 14.04 12.02
CA ILE A 21 -2.59 13.09 10.95
C ILE A 21 -3.87 12.51 10.35
N LEU A 22 -4.77 11.98 11.18
CA LEU A 22 -6.01 11.36 10.70
C LEU A 22 -6.97 12.37 10.05
N SER A 23 -7.06 13.58 10.58
CA SER A 23 -7.88 14.66 9.97
C SER A 23 -7.32 15.09 8.62
N SER A 24 -5.99 15.09 8.47
CA SER A 24 -5.35 15.42 7.20
C SER A 24 -5.66 14.40 6.09
N LEU A 25 -5.79 13.12 6.44
CA LEU A 25 -6.22 12.07 5.49
C LEU A 25 -7.64 12.37 4.97
N TRP A 26 -8.55 12.79 5.85
CA TRP A 26 -9.89 13.18 5.44
C TRP A 26 -9.87 14.36 4.47
N VAL A 27 -9.03 15.38 4.73
CA VAL A 27 -8.85 16.52 3.83
C VAL A 27 -8.32 16.06 2.47
N GLN A 28 -7.32 15.18 2.44
CA GLN A 28 -6.77 14.63 1.19
C GLN A 28 -7.83 13.87 0.38
N VAL A 29 -8.59 12.99 1.01
CA VAL A 29 -9.68 12.25 0.33
C VAL A 29 -10.76 13.21 -0.18
N LYS A 30 -11.07 14.30 0.55
CA LYS A 30 -11.99 15.33 0.05
C LYS A 30 -11.45 16.08 -1.16
N ILE A 31 -10.14 16.33 -1.21
CA ILE A 31 -9.50 16.91 -2.39
C ILE A 31 -9.60 15.93 -3.57
N ASP A 32 -9.39 14.63 -3.35
CA ASP A 32 -9.55 13.62 -4.40
C ASP A 32 -10.96 13.58 -4.99
N VAL A 33 -11.99 13.71 -4.14
CA VAL A 33 -13.39 13.82 -4.59
C VAL A 33 -13.57 15.04 -5.50
N LYS A 34 -13.04 16.21 -5.09
CA LYS A 34 -13.11 17.44 -5.90
C LYS A 34 -12.34 17.30 -7.21
N ILE A 35 -11.19 16.63 -7.20
CA ILE A 35 -10.41 16.33 -8.41
C ILE A 35 -11.22 15.44 -9.34
N ASN A 36 -11.92 14.42 -8.80
CA ASN A 36 -12.79 13.56 -9.60
C ASN A 36 -13.90 14.36 -10.28
N GLU A 37 -14.59 15.21 -9.51
CA GLU A 37 -15.63 16.12 -10.02
C GLU A 37 -15.11 17.06 -11.11
N TRP A 38 -13.98 17.72 -10.84
CA TRP A 38 -13.31 18.62 -11.77
C TRP A 38 -13.05 17.95 -13.11
N PHE A 39 -12.59 16.70 -13.04
CA PHE A 39 -12.16 15.97 -14.23
C PHE A 39 -13.37 15.58 -15.07
N GLY A 40 -14.53 15.32 -14.47
CA GLY A 40 -15.77 15.17 -15.22
C GLY A 40 -16.08 16.41 -16.06
N LYS A 41 -16.14 17.58 -15.40
CA LYS A 41 -16.41 18.86 -16.06
C LYS A 41 -15.38 19.18 -17.14
N PHE A 42 -14.10 18.94 -16.86
CA PHE A 42 -13.01 19.17 -17.80
C PHE A 42 -13.16 18.30 -19.04
N TYR A 43 -13.42 17.00 -18.89
CA TYR A 43 -13.56 16.11 -20.04
C TYR A 43 -14.83 16.38 -20.86
N ASP A 44 -15.94 16.80 -20.25
CA ASP A 44 -17.11 17.29 -20.99
C ASP A 44 -16.77 18.55 -21.80
N MET A 45 -16.00 19.48 -21.22
CA MET A 45 -15.52 20.67 -21.93
C MET A 45 -14.61 20.29 -23.11
N ILE A 46 -13.69 19.34 -22.93
CA ILE A 46 -12.84 18.82 -24.01
C ILE A 46 -13.69 18.17 -25.10
N GLN A 47 -14.67 17.34 -24.74
CA GLN A 47 -15.58 16.71 -25.71
C GLN A 47 -16.30 17.77 -26.55
N LYS A 48 -16.81 18.82 -25.91
CA LYS A 48 -17.46 19.96 -26.59
C LYS A 48 -16.49 20.67 -27.54
N ALA A 49 -15.26 20.95 -27.10
CA ALA A 49 -14.22 21.60 -27.89
C ALA A 49 -13.86 20.81 -29.15
N LEU A 50 -13.73 19.49 -29.03
CA LEU A 50 -13.39 18.60 -30.13
C LEU A 50 -14.56 18.35 -31.09
N SER A 51 -15.81 18.43 -30.62
CA SER A 51 -17.00 18.20 -31.45
C SER A 51 -17.30 19.36 -32.41
N LYS A 52 -16.92 20.58 -32.05
CA LYS A 52 -17.20 21.77 -32.85
C LYS A 52 -16.12 22.84 -32.65
N PRO A 53 -15.49 23.36 -33.73
CA PRO A 53 -14.53 24.45 -33.61
C PRO A 53 -15.13 25.67 -32.92
N ASN A 54 -14.34 26.34 -32.08
CA ASN A 54 -14.73 27.55 -31.33
C ASN A 54 -15.97 27.38 -30.43
N SER A 55 -16.27 26.14 -29.98
CA SER A 55 -17.39 25.86 -29.07
C SER A 55 -17.08 26.17 -27.59
N ILE A 56 -15.80 26.39 -27.29
CA ILE A 56 -15.27 26.90 -26.03
C ILE A 56 -14.30 28.04 -26.32
N THR A 57 -14.10 28.93 -25.36
CA THR A 57 -13.10 30.01 -25.47
C THR A 57 -11.75 29.56 -24.92
N MET A 58 -10.67 30.21 -25.36
CA MET A 58 -9.34 29.99 -24.80
C MET A 58 -9.31 30.32 -23.29
N GLN A 59 -10.09 31.31 -22.87
CA GLN A 59 -10.22 31.70 -21.47
C GLN A 59 -10.86 30.59 -20.63
N GLU A 60 -12.00 30.02 -21.07
CA GLU A 60 -12.64 28.89 -20.38
C GLU A 60 -11.69 27.70 -20.19
N TYR A 61 -10.87 27.40 -21.21
CA TYR A 61 -9.88 26.33 -21.15
C TYR A 61 -8.81 26.59 -20.08
N TRP A 62 -8.21 27.79 -20.09
CA TRP A 62 -7.20 28.17 -19.09
C TRP A 62 -7.78 28.28 -17.69
N ASP A 63 -8.99 28.82 -17.52
CA ASP A 63 -9.67 28.90 -16.23
C ASP A 63 -9.89 27.50 -15.64
N SER A 64 -10.27 26.53 -16.47
CA SER A 64 -10.37 25.13 -16.03
C SER A 64 -9.01 24.59 -15.59
N LEU A 65 -7.92 24.82 -16.33
CA LEU A 65 -6.59 24.37 -15.93
C LEU A 65 -6.09 25.04 -14.64
N PHE A 66 -6.27 26.35 -14.49
CA PHE A 66 -5.89 27.07 -13.27
C PHE A 66 -6.68 26.59 -12.06
N SER A 67 -7.96 26.27 -12.23
CA SER A 67 -8.75 25.67 -11.15
C SER A 67 -8.19 24.30 -10.70
N PHE A 68 -7.66 23.48 -11.62
CA PHE A 68 -6.96 22.25 -11.25
C PHE A 68 -5.66 22.52 -10.50
N ILE A 69 -4.86 23.49 -10.97
CA ILE A 69 -3.60 23.87 -10.31
C ILE A 69 -3.85 24.28 -8.87
N SER A 70 -4.95 24.97 -8.57
CA SER A 70 -5.30 25.32 -7.19
C SER A 70 -5.63 24.09 -6.31
N LEU A 71 -6.37 23.12 -6.84
CA LEU A 71 -6.63 21.84 -6.15
C LEU A 71 -5.34 21.05 -5.92
N ALA A 72 -4.50 20.93 -6.96
CA ALA A 72 -3.21 20.24 -6.87
C ALA A 72 -2.26 20.93 -5.88
N GLY A 73 -2.19 22.27 -5.91
CA GLY A 73 -1.41 23.06 -4.96
C GLY A 73 -1.86 22.86 -3.52
N LEU A 74 -3.16 22.80 -3.26
CA LEU A 74 -3.70 22.48 -1.94
C LEU A 74 -3.32 21.07 -1.50
N TYR A 75 -3.49 20.07 -2.38
CA TYR A 75 -3.11 18.68 -2.11
C TYR A 75 -1.62 18.57 -1.74
N VAL A 76 -0.74 19.14 -2.57
CA VAL A 76 0.72 19.12 -2.36
C VAL A 76 1.10 19.83 -1.08
N SER A 77 0.49 20.98 -0.79
CA SER A 77 0.76 21.74 0.44
C SER A 77 0.43 20.93 1.69
N VAL A 78 -0.78 20.33 1.73
CA VAL A 78 -1.17 19.45 2.84
C VAL A 78 -0.21 18.26 2.94
N TYR A 79 0.08 17.60 1.81
CA TYR A 79 0.97 16.43 1.78
C TYR A 79 2.37 16.74 2.32
N VAL A 80 3.00 17.84 1.90
CA VAL A 80 4.36 18.23 2.32
C VAL A 80 4.40 18.67 3.79
N ILE A 81 3.38 19.37 4.27
CA ILE A 81 3.28 19.71 5.70
C ILE A 81 3.15 18.44 6.53
N MET A 82 2.32 17.49 6.06
CA MET A 82 2.04 16.27 6.80
C MET A 82 3.20 15.28 6.78
N ILE A 83 3.95 15.12 5.69
CA ILE A 83 5.13 14.26 5.68
C ILE A 83 6.19 14.75 6.68
N PHE A 84 6.39 16.06 6.77
CA PHE A 84 7.28 16.68 7.74
C PHE A 84 6.76 16.46 9.17
N PHE A 85 5.48 16.71 9.42
CA PHE A 85 4.86 16.53 10.73
C PHE A 85 4.91 15.07 11.20
N THR A 86 4.58 14.12 10.33
CA THR A 86 4.60 12.69 10.63
C THR A 86 6.02 12.19 10.94
N ALA A 87 7.04 12.67 10.22
CA ALA A 87 8.43 12.35 10.55
C ALA A 87 8.80 12.77 11.98
N HIS A 88 8.40 13.98 12.39
CA HIS A 88 8.62 14.49 13.74
C HIS A 88 7.80 13.74 14.81
N TYR A 89 6.56 13.39 14.48
CA TYR A 89 5.69 12.58 15.32
C TYR A 89 6.31 11.20 15.61
N LEU A 90 6.77 10.50 14.56
CA LEU A 90 7.43 9.20 14.67
C LEU A 90 8.73 9.27 15.46
N PHE A 91 9.53 10.32 15.26
CA PHE A 91 10.75 10.53 16.03
C PHE A 91 10.45 10.71 17.53
N ARG A 92 9.39 11.46 17.89
CA ARG A 92 8.98 11.63 19.30
C ARG A 92 8.43 10.35 19.90
N TRP A 93 7.68 9.56 19.13
CA TRP A 93 7.25 8.23 19.57
C TRP A 93 8.48 7.35 19.85
N ARG A 94 9.45 7.32 18.93
CA ARG A 94 10.72 6.62 19.15
C ARG A 94 11.45 7.12 20.40
N THR A 95 11.52 8.43 20.60
CA THR A 95 12.16 9.05 21.77
C THR A 95 11.50 8.55 23.06
N ALA A 96 10.17 8.49 23.12
CA ALA A 96 9.46 7.96 24.29
C ALA A 96 9.76 6.48 24.57
N MET A 97 10.04 5.68 23.53
CA MET A 97 10.49 4.29 23.70
C MET A 97 11.93 4.23 24.24
N VAL A 98 12.84 4.99 23.62
CA VAL A 98 14.27 5.05 24.00
C VAL A 98 14.48 5.58 25.41
N GLU A 99 13.77 6.64 25.81
CA GLU A 99 13.83 7.20 27.17
C GLU A 99 13.52 6.14 28.24
N TRP A 100 12.53 5.28 27.98
CA TRP A 100 12.24 4.19 28.89
C TRP A 100 13.36 3.15 28.90
N TYR A 101 13.89 2.76 27.73
CA TYR A 101 15.01 1.81 27.67
C TYR A 101 16.25 2.33 28.42
N HIS A 102 16.53 3.63 28.35
CA HIS A 102 17.62 4.23 29.13
C HIS A 102 17.37 4.13 30.64
N SER A 103 16.13 4.30 31.11
CA SER A 103 15.79 4.17 32.54
C SER A 103 15.97 2.75 33.10
N VAL A 104 16.01 1.73 32.22
CA VAL A 104 16.16 0.31 32.59
C VAL A 104 17.43 -0.30 31.96
N TYR A 105 18.40 0.54 31.61
CA TYR A 105 19.56 0.15 30.81
C TYR A 105 20.35 -0.99 31.44
N GLU A 106 20.58 -0.99 32.76
CA GLU A 106 21.32 -2.03 33.46
C GLU A 106 20.69 -3.43 33.36
N LYS A 107 19.36 -3.50 33.26
CA LYS A 107 18.63 -4.75 33.02
C LYS A 107 18.59 -5.09 31.54
N ALA A 108 18.32 -4.09 30.70
CA ALA A 108 18.20 -4.25 29.26
C ALA A 108 19.52 -4.72 28.62
N SER A 109 20.67 -4.20 29.06
CA SER A 109 21.99 -4.51 28.51
C SER A 109 22.41 -5.98 28.72
N LYS A 110 21.82 -6.67 29.71
CA LYS A 110 22.06 -8.09 29.99
C LYS A 110 21.30 -9.02 29.04
N ILE A 111 20.36 -8.49 28.25
CA ILE A 111 19.57 -9.27 27.30
C ILE A 111 20.28 -9.27 25.95
N GLU A 112 20.52 -10.45 25.40
CA GLU A 112 21.12 -10.63 24.09
C GLU A 112 20.33 -9.87 22.99
N GLY A 113 21.06 -9.13 22.16
CA GLY A 113 20.48 -8.35 21.06
C GLY A 113 19.76 -7.05 21.50
N ALA A 114 19.89 -6.62 22.76
CA ALA A 114 19.23 -5.40 23.26
C ALA A 114 19.49 -4.16 22.41
N ALA A 115 20.74 -3.94 21.96
CA ALA A 115 21.09 -2.81 21.11
C ALA A 115 20.32 -2.82 19.78
N GLN A 116 20.19 -4.00 19.15
CA GLN A 116 19.40 -4.16 17.92
C GLN A 116 17.92 -3.88 18.17
N ARG A 117 17.35 -4.39 19.27
CA ARG A 117 15.94 -4.14 19.62
C ARG A 117 15.67 -2.65 19.80
N VAL A 118 16.52 -1.96 20.56
CA VAL A 118 16.36 -0.53 20.85
C VAL A 118 16.56 0.33 19.60
N GLN A 119 17.54 0.01 18.75
CA GLN A 119 17.85 0.82 17.57
C GLN A 119 16.96 0.49 16.36
N GLU A 120 16.90 -0.77 15.93
CA GLU A 120 16.23 -1.16 14.69
C GLU A 120 14.74 -1.42 14.89
N ASP A 121 14.39 -2.27 15.85
CA ASP A 121 13.01 -2.73 16.00
C ASP A 121 12.07 -1.60 16.46
N THR A 122 12.53 -0.66 17.29
CA THR A 122 11.70 0.51 17.68
C THR A 122 11.38 1.43 16.50
N ILE A 123 12.35 1.64 15.59
CA ILE A 123 12.14 2.42 14.36
C ILE A 123 11.13 1.69 13.47
N LYS A 124 11.39 0.41 13.19
CA LYS A 124 10.52 -0.41 12.33
C LYS A 124 9.09 -0.45 12.89
N PHE A 125 8.93 -0.68 14.19
CA PHE A 125 7.63 -0.72 14.84
C PHE A 125 6.83 0.57 14.62
N SER A 126 7.40 1.73 14.96
CA SER A 126 6.68 3.00 14.85
C SER A 126 6.34 3.37 13.39
N ARG A 127 7.26 3.15 12.45
CA ARG A 127 7.04 3.41 11.01
C ARG A 127 5.98 2.50 10.42
N ILE A 128 6.07 1.19 10.67
CA ILE A 128 5.13 0.22 10.13
C ILE A 128 3.74 0.45 10.73
N MET A 129 3.65 0.71 12.04
CA MET A 129 2.37 0.95 12.71
C MET A 129 1.68 2.22 12.20
N GLU A 130 2.43 3.30 11.97
CA GLU A 130 1.88 4.51 11.37
C GLU A 130 1.44 4.27 9.93
N SER A 131 2.31 3.71 9.08
CA SER A 131 2.00 3.45 7.67
C SER A 131 0.77 2.55 7.49
N LEU A 132 0.68 1.43 8.21
CA LEU A 132 -0.49 0.55 8.18
C LEU A 132 -1.74 1.24 8.74
N GLY A 133 -1.59 2.02 9.82
CA GLY A 133 -2.71 2.72 10.44
C GLY A 133 -3.30 3.80 9.53
N THR A 134 -2.45 4.65 8.95
CA THR A 134 -2.88 5.75 8.07
C THR A 134 -3.46 5.22 6.76
N SER A 135 -2.81 4.24 6.12
CA SER A 135 -3.32 3.65 4.88
C SER A 135 -4.62 2.85 5.04
N LEU A 136 -4.83 2.16 6.18
CA LEU A 136 -6.11 1.53 6.49
C LEU A 136 -7.23 2.56 6.62
N ILE A 137 -6.99 3.62 7.40
CA ILE A 137 -7.99 4.67 7.64
C ILE A 137 -8.30 5.42 6.36
N GLU A 138 -7.27 5.75 5.57
CA GLU A 138 -7.44 6.35 4.24
C GLU A 138 -8.30 5.45 3.34
N SER A 139 -8.00 4.15 3.26
CA SER A 139 -8.77 3.21 2.44
C SER A 139 -10.25 3.16 2.84
N ILE A 140 -10.55 3.18 4.15
CA ILE A 140 -11.94 3.25 4.65
C ILE A 140 -12.59 4.58 4.26
N MET A 141 -11.89 5.71 4.43
CA MET A 141 -12.42 7.03 4.05
C MET A 141 -12.69 7.13 2.55
N VAL A 142 -11.81 6.58 1.72
CA VAL A 142 -12.00 6.51 0.26
C VAL A 142 -13.23 5.69 -0.06
N LEU A 143 -13.42 4.51 0.53
CA LEU A 143 -14.64 3.72 0.33
C LEU A 143 -15.89 4.51 0.72
N ILE A 144 -15.89 5.18 1.88
CA ILE A 144 -17.03 5.99 2.34
C ILE A 144 -17.35 7.13 1.37
N GLN A 145 -16.36 7.77 0.75
CA GLN A 145 -16.57 8.90 -0.17
C GLN A 145 -16.91 8.43 -1.59
N PHE A 146 -16.20 7.42 -2.11
CA PHE A 146 -16.29 7.04 -3.52
C PHE A 146 -17.36 5.99 -3.81
N ILE A 147 -17.79 5.17 -2.84
CA ILE A 147 -18.93 4.26 -3.04
C ILE A 147 -20.21 5.05 -3.37
N PRO A 148 -20.62 6.07 -2.59
CA PRO A 148 -21.82 6.85 -2.92
C PRO A 148 -21.70 7.60 -4.26
N ILE A 149 -20.53 8.14 -4.57
CA ILE A 149 -20.28 8.80 -5.86
C ILE A 149 -20.45 7.80 -7.00
N LEU A 150 -19.84 6.62 -6.87
CA LEU A 150 -19.93 5.58 -7.89
C LEU A 150 -21.38 5.14 -8.08
N LEU A 151 -22.14 4.93 -6.99
CA LEU A 151 -23.57 4.62 -7.08
C LEU A 151 -24.35 5.70 -7.80
N GLY A 152 -24.18 6.97 -7.40
CA GLY A 152 -24.89 8.10 -7.98
C GLY A 152 -24.61 8.25 -9.47
N LEU A 153 -23.35 8.06 -9.88
CA LEU A 153 -22.96 8.09 -11.29
C LEU A 153 -23.46 6.86 -12.07
N SER A 154 -23.74 5.73 -11.41
CA SER A 154 -24.18 4.48 -12.06
C SER A 154 -25.68 4.45 -12.34
N VAL A 155 -26.47 5.36 -11.76
CA VAL A 155 -27.94 5.35 -11.89
C VAL A 155 -28.34 5.56 -13.35
N GLY A 156 -29.10 4.62 -13.91
CA GLY A 156 -29.60 4.70 -15.30
C GLY A 156 -28.55 4.40 -16.37
N ILE A 157 -27.38 3.85 -15.98
CA ILE A 157 -26.34 3.43 -16.91
C ILE A 157 -26.40 1.90 -17.07
N PRO A 158 -26.52 1.38 -18.32
CA PRO A 158 -26.46 -0.05 -18.56
C PRO A 158 -25.03 -0.57 -18.36
N ILE A 159 -24.86 -1.47 -17.40
CA ILE A 159 -23.57 -2.04 -17.02
C ILE A 159 -23.48 -3.47 -17.56
N TYR A 160 -22.34 -3.82 -18.15
CA TYR A 160 -22.09 -5.17 -18.68
C TYR A 160 -22.28 -6.24 -17.59
N PHE A 161 -22.93 -7.35 -17.95
CA PHE A 161 -23.40 -8.42 -17.06
C PHE A 161 -24.51 -8.07 -16.05
N PHE A 162 -24.77 -6.79 -15.75
CA PHE A 162 -25.68 -6.38 -14.68
C PHE A 162 -26.90 -5.55 -15.14
N GLY A 163 -26.94 -5.10 -16.39
CA GLY A 163 -28.00 -4.24 -16.89
C GLY A 163 -28.04 -2.90 -16.16
N ASP A 164 -29.24 -2.36 -15.93
CA ASP A 164 -29.44 -1.04 -15.29
C ASP A 164 -29.43 -1.11 -13.75
N TRP A 165 -28.87 -2.17 -13.18
CA TRP A 165 -28.82 -2.34 -11.74
C TRP A 165 -27.85 -1.34 -11.11
N GLN A 166 -28.36 -0.46 -10.24
CA GLN A 166 -27.60 0.65 -9.62
C GLN A 166 -26.32 0.21 -8.88
N TYR A 167 -26.24 -1.05 -8.42
CA TYR A 167 -25.06 -1.61 -7.73
C TYR A 167 -24.11 -2.35 -8.68
N GLY A 168 -24.35 -2.35 -10.00
CA GLY A 168 -23.59 -3.12 -10.98
C GLY A 168 -22.10 -2.78 -10.99
N LEU A 169 -21.74 -1.50 -10.94
CA LEU A 169 -20.34 -1.06 -10.96
C LEU A 169 -19.60 -1.38 -9.66
N ILE A 170 -20.28 -1.29 -8.50
CA ILE A 170 -19.70 -1.69 -7.21
C ILE A 170 -19.50 -3.20 -7.17
N THR A 171 -20.50 -3.96 -7.62
CA THR A 171 -20.43 -5.41 -7.67
C THR A 171 -19.33 -5.85 -8.63
N GLY A 172 -19.21 -5.18 -9.79
CA GLY A 172 -18.10 -5.37 -10.73
C GLY A 172 -16.74 -5.07 -10.11
N ALA A 173 -16.58 -3.97 -9.36
CA ALA A 173 -15.35 -3.64 -8.66
C ALA A 173 -14.98 -4.71 -7.62
N MET A 174 -15.96 -5.19 -6.85
CA MET A 174 -15.76 -6.23 -5.85
C MET A 174 -15.37 -7.57 -6.50
N LEU A 175 -16.09 -7.99 -7.54
CA LEU A 175 -15.77 -9.21 -8.29
C LEU A 175 -14.39 -9.15 -8.92
N TRP A 176 -14.02 -8.00 -9.51
CA TRP A 176 -12.72 -7.82 -10.13
C TRP A 176 -11.58 -7.84 -9.10
N THR A 177 -11.77 -7.16 -7.97
CA THR A 177 -10.83 -7.15 -6.85
C THR A 177 -10.61 -8.55 -6.28
N ILE A 178 -11.69 -9.23 -5.91
CA ILE A 178 -11.64 -10.57 -5.32
C ILE A 178 -11.13 -11.58 -6.34
N GLY A 179 -11.63 -11.54 -7.57
CA GLY A 179 -11.20 -12.43 -8.65
C GLY A 179 -9.72 -12.27 -8.97
N GLY A 180 -9.23 -11.03 -9.07
CA GLY A 180 -7.81 -10.74 -9.27
C GLY A 180 -6.92 -11.25 -8.15
N THR A 181 -7.39 -11.13 -6.91
CA THR A 181 -6.71 -11.67 -5.73
C THR A 181 -6.59 -13.19 -5.79
N ILE A 182 -7.72 -13.87 -6.02
CA ILE A 182 -7.76 -15.32 -6.12
C ILE A 182 -6.86 -15.77 -7.27
N PHE A 183 -6.90 -15.08 -8.40
CA PHE A 183 -6.02 -15.34 -9.53
C PHE A 183 -4.54 -15.29 -9.15
N LEU A 184 -4.08 -14.24 -8.46
CA LEU A 184 -2.68 -14.13 -8.03
C LEU A 184 -2.29 -15.21 -7.02
N ILE A 185 -3.18 -15.55 -6.08
CA ILE A 185 -2.95 -16.62 -5.10
C ILE A 185 -2.80 -17.97 -5.81
N VAL A 186 -3.73 -18.30 -6.70
CA VAL A 186 -3.72 -19.55 -7.48
C VAL A 186 -2.46 -19.60 -8.35
N LEU A 187 -2.09 -18.51 -9.01
CA LEU A 187 -0.87 -18.43 -9.82
C LEU A 187 0.38 -18.68 -8.98
N GLY A 188 0.49 -18.04 -7.80
CA GLY A 188 1.61 -18.26 -6.88
C GLY A 188 1.68 -19.70 -6.35
N TRP A 189 0.52 -20.32 -6.13
CA TRP A 189 0.42 -21.73 -5.72
C TRP A 189 0.82 -22.70 -6.84
N ILE A 190 0.33 -22.52 -8.07
CA ILE A 190 0.70 -23.33 -9.24
C ILE A 190 2.21 -23.26 -9.51
N LEU A 191 2.78 -22.06 -9.37
CA LEU A 191 4.22 -21.84 -9.52
C LEU A 191 5.04 -22.32 -8.32
N ARG A 192 4.38 -22.78 -7.24
CA ARG A 192 5.00 -23.26 -5.99
C ARG A 192 6.01 -22.27 -5.40
N LEU A 193 5.71 -20.97 -5.46
CA LEU A 193 6.64 -19.91 -5.02
C LEU A 193 7.09 -20.08 -3.57
N VAL A 194 6.17 -20.44 -2.67
CA VAL A 194 6.49 -20.70 -1.25
C VAL A 194 7.46 -21.87 -1.09
N GLY A 195 7.30 -22.93 -1.88
CA GLY A 195 8.20 -24.08 -1.83
C GLY A 195 9.60 -23.74 -2.32
N ILE A 196 9.70 -22.96 -3.40
CA ILE A 196 10.98 -22.50 -3.95
C ILE A 196 11.72 -21.60 -2.96
N GLU A 197 11.00 -20.68 -2.31
CA GLU A 197 11.59 -19.80 -1.29
C GLU A 197 12.14 -20.60 -0.10
N TYR A 198 11.41 -21.63 0.33
CA TYR A 198 11.88 -22.53 1.37
C TYR A 198 13.13 -23.32 0.95
N ASP A 199 13.14 -23.88 -0.25
CA ASP A 199 14.30 -24.61 -0.78
C ASP A 199 15.53 -23.71 -0.93
N LEU A 200 15.32 -22.46 -1.35
CA LEU A 200 16.36 -21.43 -1.44
C LEU A 200 16.97 -21.13 -0.08
N GLN A 201 16.14 -20.83 0.92
CA GLN A 201 16.60 -20.61 2.30
C GLN A 201 17.36 -21.82 2.87
N LYS A 202 16.90 -23.03 2.57
CA LYS A 202 17.56 -24.27 3.00
C LYS A 202 18.95 -24.43 2.37
N LYS A 203 19.10 -24.18 1.07
CA LYS A 203 20.38 -24.26 0.35
C LYS A 203 21.34 -23.15 0.81
N GLU A 204 20.87 -21.92 1.01
CA GLU A 204 21.68 -20.82 1.54
C GLU A 204 22.16 -21.08 2.98
N ALA A 205 21.27 -21.60 3.84
CA ALA A 205 21.65 -21.97 5.20
C ALA A 205 22.70 -23.09 5.23
N ALA A 206 22.58 -24.08 4.35
CA ALA A 206 23.57 -25.15 4.21
C ALA A 206 24.94 -24.60 3.76
N TYR A 207 24.96 -23.71 2.76
CA TYR A 207 26.17 -23.03 2.30
C TYR A 207 26.81 -22.21 3.44
N ARG A 208 26.01 -21.42 4.17
CA ARG A 208 26.47 -20.63 5.31
C ARG A 208 27.11 -21.51 6.39
N LYS A 209 26.49 -22.66 6.71
CA LYS A 209 27.03 -23.60 7.69
C LYS A 209 28.40 -24.14 7.27
N LEU A 210 28.60 -24.42 5.98
CA LEU A 210 29.87 -24.91 5.46
C LEU A 210 30.97 -23.86 5.51
N LEU A 211 30.64 -22.59 5.24
CA LEU A 211 31.60 -21.49 5.39
C LEU A 211 32.07 -21.31 6.85
N VAL A 212 31.15 -21.40 7.81
CA VAL A 212 31.50 -21.33 9.25
C VAL A 212 32.45 -22.47 9.64
N ILE A 213 32.18 -23.70 9.18
CA ILE A 213 33.08 -24.84 9.44
C ILE A 213 34.47 -24.62 8.82
N ALA A 214 34.54 -24.07 7.62
CA ALA A 214 35.79 -23.77 6.95
C ALA A 214 36.57 -22.61 7.61
N GLU A 215 35.89 -21.70 8.31
CA GLU A 215 36.51 -20.64 9.12
C GLU A 215 37.10 -21.21 10.42
N ASP A 216 36.41 -22.16 11.05
CA ASP A 216 36.82 -22.77 12.32
C ASP A 216 37.88 -23.88 12.18
N ASP A 217 37.95 -24.57 11.05
CA ASP A 217 38.88 -25.70 10.81
C ASP A 217 39.70 -25.54 9.52
N ASN A 218 40.96 -25.12 9.67
CA ASN A 218 41.94 -24.95 8.58
C ASN A 218 42.35 -26.27 7.89
N THR A 219 41.90 -27.44 8.35
CA THR A 219 42.24 -28.75 7.75
C THR A 219 41.17 -29.29 6.80
N VAL A 220 39.96 -28.74 6.83
CA VAL A 220 38.89 -29.09 5.90
C VAL A 220 39.15 -28.36 4.59
N ARG A 221 39.82 -29.02 3.64
CA ARG A 221 39.91 -28.52 2.26
C ARG A 221 38.48 -28.48 1.71
N PRO A 222 37.91 -27.31 1.42
CA PRO A 222 36.57 -27.28 0.84
C PRO A 222 36.67 -27.94 -0.53
N LYS A 223 35.68 -28.75 -0.91
CA LYS A 223 35.34 -28.90 -2.34
C LYS A 223 35.41 -27.51 -2.98
N ASN A 224 35.88 -27.36 -4.23
CA ASN A 224 36.07 -26.03 -4.84
C ASN A 224 34.89 -25.12 -4.46
N ILE A 225 35.15 -23.88 -4.04
CA ILE A 225 34.10 -22.97 -3.56
C ILE A 225 32.98 -22.84 -4.61
N GLU A 226 33.31 -23.00 -5.89
CA GLU A 226 32.35 -23.15 -6.97
C GLU A 226 31.36 -24.32 -6.80
N GLU A 227 31.80 -25.52 -6.41
CA GLU A 227 30.93 -26.68 -6.15
C GLU A 227 30.01 -26.46 -4.94
N LEU A 228 30.49 -25.72 -3.92
CA LEU A 228 29.71 -25.36 -2.73
C LEU A 228 28.60 -24.36 -3.05
N PHE A 229 28.84 -23.47 -4.00
CA PHE A 229 27.90 -22.43 -4.40
C PHE A 229 26.98 -22.85 -5.56
N GLU A 230 27.34 -23.90 -6.31
CA GLU A 230 26.56 -24.37 -7.47
C GLU A 230 25.12 -24.72 -7.12
N ASP A 231 24.91 -25.36 -5.98
CA ASP A 231 23.60 -25.70 -5.44
C ASP A 231 22.73 -24.47 -5.16
N VAL A 232 23.33 -23.42 -4.59
CA VAL A 232 22.70 -22.13 -4.33
C VAL A 232 22.39 -21.44 -5.65
N ARG A 233 23.36 -21.40 -6.56
CA ARG A 233 23.21 -20.80 -7.89
C ARG A 233 22.09 -21.45 -8.70
N SER A 234 21.99 -22.78 -8.70
CA SER A 234 20.98 -23.54 -9.43
C SER A 234 19.56 -23.23 -8.93
N ILE A 235 19.35 -23.23 -7.61
CA ILE A 235 18.03 -22.89 -7.04
C ILE A 235 17.65 -21.44 -7.31
N HIS A 236 18.61 -20.50 -7.31
CA HIS A 236 18.38 -19.11 -7.68
C HIS A 236 17.91 -18.98 -9.15
N PHE A 237 18.56 -19.66 -10.10
CA PHE A 237 18.09 -19.64 -11.50
C PHE A 237 16.69 -20.22 -11.66
N PHE A 238 16.39 -21.33 -10.98
CA PHE A 238 15.04 -21.90 -11.01
C PHE A 238 14.00 -20.93 -10.40
N SER A 239 14.37 -20.26 -9.31
CA SER A 239 13.57 -19.20 -8.68
C SER A 239 13.30 -18.05 -9.65
N PHE A 240 14.33 -17.56 -10.36
CA PHE A 240 14.18 -16.48 -11.33
C PHE A 240 13.15 -16.81 -12.43
N ILE A 241 13.19 -18.02 -12.98
CA ILE A 241 12.21 -18.44 -14.00
C ILE A 241 10.79 -18.48 -13.42
N ARG A 242 10.62 -18.95 -12.19
CA ARG A 242 9.31 -19.04 -11.54
C ARG A 242 8.74 -17.65 -11.22
N TYR A 243 9.58 -16.75 -10.71
CA TYR A 243 9.20 -15.36 -10.50
C TYR A 243 8.98 -14.61 -11.82
N LEU A 244 9.68 -14.96 -12.91
CA LEU A 244 9.40 -14.40 -14.24
C LEU A 244 7.96 -14.71 -14.67
N TYR A 245 7.54 -15.98 -14.62
CA TYR A 245 6.16 -16.36 -14.97
C TYR A 245 5.12 -15.73 -14.04
N PHE A 246 5.40 -15.68 -12.73
CA PHE A 246 4.52 -15.00 -11.79
C PHE A 246 4.39 -13.51 -12.13
N ASN A 247 5.50 -12.82 -12.41
CA ASN A 247 5.50 -11.40 -12.74
C ASN A 247 4.80 -11.10 -14.06
N ILE A 248 4.89 -12.00 -15.06
CA ILE A 248 4.11 -11.89 -16.30
C ILE A 248 2.62 -11.91 -15.97
N GLY A 249 2.15 -12.91 -15.21
CA GLY A 249 0.73 -12.99 -14.82
C GLY A 249 0.28 -11.81 -13.95
N ARG A 250 1.10 -11.41 -12.97
CA ARG A 250 0.86 -10.24 -12.13
C ARG A 250 0.74 -8.95 -12.94
N MET A 251 1.66 -8.72 -13.88
CA MET A 251 1.65 -7.52 -14.71
C MET A 251 0.48 -7.55 -15.70
N ALA A 252 0.17 -8.70 -16.29
CA ALA A 252 -1.01 -8.87 -17.14
C ALA A 252 -2.30 -8.54 -16.39
N TYR A 253 -2.45 -9.03 -15.16
CA TYR A 253 -3.56 -8.67 -14.29
C TYR A 253 -3.61 -7.15 -14.02
N MET A 254 -2.47 -6.52 -13.70
CA MET A 254 -2.43 -5.07 -13.49
C MET A 254 -2.85 -4.29 -14.74
N GLN A 255 -2.44 -4.71 -15.93
CA GLN A 255 -2.85 -4.06 -17.19
C GLN A 255 -4.33 -4.29 -17.49
N ALA A 256 -4.85 -5.50 -17.25
CA ALA A 256 -6.27 -5.78 -17.36
C ALA A 256 -7.08 -4.93 -16.37
N ASN A 257 -6.57 -4.68 -15.16
CA ASN A 257 -7.22 -3.85 -14.16
C ASN A 257 -7.48 -2.41 -14.66
N VAL A 258 -6.54 -1.84 -15.41
CA VAL A 258 -6.71 -0.51 -16.03
C VAL A 258 -7.93 -0.45 -16.97
N LEU A 259 -8.27 -1.57 -17.62
CA LEU A 259 -9.39 -1.67 -18.56
C LEU A 259 -10.69 -2.17 -17.91
N SER A 260 -10.66 -2.66 -16.67
CA SER A 260 -11.81 -3.29 -16.01
C SER A 260 -13.05 -2.39 -16.02
N ALA A 261 -12.92 -1.13 -15.62
CA ALA A 261 -14.01 -0.16 -15.62
C ALA A 261 -14.59 0.08 -17.03
N TYR A 262 -13.73 0.11 -18.07
CA TYR A 262 -14.18 0.26 -19.46
C TYR A 262 -14.98 -0.95 -19.94
N VAL A 263 -14.58 -2.16 -19.55
CA VAL A 263 -15.31 -3.39 -19.86
C VAL A 263 -16.71 -3.35 -19.24
N PHE A 264 -16.82 -2.97 -17.96
CA PHE A 264 -18.12 -2.84 -17.30
C PHE A 264 -18.99 -1.75 -17.93
N LEU A 265 -18.39 -0.65 -18.38
CA LEU A 265 -19.10 0.46 -19.03
C LEU A 265 -19.36 0.26 -20.53
N ALA A 266 -18.87 -0.83 -21.14
CA ALA A 266 -18.90 -1.00 -22.60
C ALA A 266 -20.31 -0.83 -23.21
N PRO A 267 -21.40 -1.40 -22.65
CA PRO A 267 -22.75 -1.20 -23.20
C PRO A 267 -23.17 0.27 -23.21
N ALA A 268 -22.90 0.99 -22.11
CA ALA A 268 -23.26 2.39 -21.99
C ALA A 268 -22.46 3.30 -22.94
N ILE A 269 -21.17 3.00 -23.11
CA ILE A 269 -20.29 3.71 -24.05
C ILE A 269 -20.78 3.49 -25.48
N VAL A 270 -21.06 2.24 -25.87
CA VAL A 270 -21.53 1.90 -27.22
C VAL A 270 -22.92 2.47 -27.50
N ALA A 271 -23.81 2.50 -26.49
CA ALA A 271 -25.14 3.09 -26.60
C ALA A 271 -25.11 4.64 -26.63
N GLY A 272 -23.97 5.27 -26.31
CA GLY A 272 -23.84 6.73 -26.30
C GLY A 272 -24.64 7.43 -25.21
N VAL A 273 -25.01 6.71 -24.14
CA VAL A 273 -25.87 7.23 -23.05
C VAL A 273 -25.06 7.87 -21.91
N VAL A 274 -23.74 7.94 -22.04
CA VAL A 274 -22.81 8.49 -21.03
C VAL A 274 -21.91 9.54 -21.68
N THR A 275 -21.75 10.69 -21.02
CA THR A 275 -20.82 11.73 -21.48
C THR A 275 -19.37 11.35 -21.18
N LEU A 276 -18.41 11.96 -21.89
CA LEU A 276 -17.00 11.70 -21.64
C LEU A 276 -16.62 12.04 -20.19
N GLY A 277 -17.16 13.11 -19.63
CA GLY A 277 -16.96 13.52 -18.24
C GLY A 277 -17.45 12.49 -17.23
N VAL A 278 -18.69 12.02 -17.36
CA VAL A 278 -19.27 11.00 -16.47
C VAL A 278 -18.49 9.70 -16.58
N MET A 279 -18.12 9.26 -17.79
CA MET A 279 -17.29 8.06 -17.99
C MET A 279 -15.97 8.18 -17.22
N GLN A 280 -15.29 9.32 -17.33
CA GLN A 280 -14.02 9.58 -16.66
C GLN A 280 -14.16 9.62 -15.13
N GLN A 281 -15.28 10.16 -14.62
CA GLN A 281 -15.58 10.13 -13.19
C GLN A 281 -15.80 8.72 -12.67
N ILE A 282 -16.53 7.89 -13.41
CA ILE A 282 -16.79 6.49 -13.06
C ILE A 282 -15.49 5.71 -13.03
N ILE A 283 -14.65 5.80 -14.08
CA ILE A 283 -13.38 5.05 -14.16
C ILE A 283 -12.47 5.38 -12.98
N ARG A 284 -12.32 6.66 -12.64
CA ARG A 284 -11.52 7.09 -11.48
C ARG A 284 -12.13 6.61 -10.17
N ALA A 285 -13.44 6.78 -9.98
CA ALA A 285 -14.12 6.36 -8.76
C ALA A 285 -14.04 4.83 -8.57
N PHE A 286 -14.24 4.07 -9.64
CA PHE A 286 -14.07 2.62 -9.68
C PHE A 286 -12.67 2.22 -9.24
N GLY A 287 -11.63 2.82 -9.83
CA GLY A 287 -10.23 2.54 -9.45
C GLY A 287 -9.91 2.89 -7.99
N ARG A 288 -10.48 3.97 -7.44
CA ARG A 288 -10.32 4.32 -6.01
C ARG A 288 -11.00 3.30 -5.10
N VAL A 289 -12.19 2.82 -5.45
CA VAL A 289 -12.92 1.78 -4.70
C VAL A 289 -12.18 0.45 -4.75
N GLU A 290 -11.84 0.00 -5.95
CA GLU A 290 -11.08 -1.24 -6.24
C GLU A 290 -9.76 -1.28 -5.45
N GLY A 291 -8.93 -0.24 -5.59
CA GLY A 291 -7.67 -0.15 -4.87
C GLY A 291 -7.86 -0.19 -3.34
N SER A 292 -8.87 0.51 -2.82
CA SER A 292 -9.14 0.52 -1.37
C SER A 292 -9.60 -0.84 -0.85
N MET A 293 -10.40 -1.58 -1.64
CA MET A 293 -10.78 -2.98 -1.32
C MET A 293 -9.55 -3.91 -1.29
N GLN A 294 -8.54 -3.65 -2.11
CA GLN A 294 -7.28 -4.41 -2.12
C GLN A 294 -6.32 -4.07 -0.97
N TYR A 295 -6.66 -3.15 -0.08
CA TYR A 295 -5.76 -2.71 0.99
C TYR A 295 -5.15 -3.87 1.79
N LEU A 296 -5.98 -4.75 2.34
CA LEU A 296 -5.52 -5.84 3.22
C LEU A 296 -4.52 -6.77 2.54
N LEU A 297 -4.71 -7.02 1.26
CA LEU A 297 -3.86 -7.90 0.47
C LEU A 297 -2.49 -7.27 0.20
N ARG A 298 -2.49 -5.97 -0.16
CA ARG A 298 -1.27 -5.21 -0.38
C ARG A 298 -0.48 -4.98 0.91
N ALA A 299 -1.20 -4.78 2.02
CA ALA A 299 -0.63 -4.57 3.35
C ALA A 299 -0.12 -5.88 4.01
N TRP A 300 -0.48 -7.05 3.48
CA TRP A 300 -0.21 -8.34 4.14
C TRP A 300 1.27 -8.58 4.51
N PRO A 301 2.27 -8.38 3.61
CA PRO A 301 3.67 -8.55 3.98
C PRO A 301 4.10 -7.61 5.12
N THR A 302 3.62 -6.38 5.10
CA THR A 302 3.91 -5.36 6.11
C THR A 302 3.25 -5.69 7.45
N ILE A 303 2.05 -6.29 7.44
CA ILE A 303 1.38 -6.80 8.65
C ILE A 303 2.19 -7.93 9.28
N ILE A 304 2.72 -8.86 8.47
CA ILE A 304 3.60 -9.94 8.96
C ILE A 304 4.88 -9.34 9.58
N GLU A 305 5.48 -8.35 8.93
CA GLU A 305 6.65 -7.65 9.47
C GLU A 305 6.33 -6.98 10.81
N LEU A 306 5.19 -6.27 10.91
CA LEU A 306 4.72 -5.68 12.16
C LEU A 306 4.58 -6.73 13.26
N ALA A 307 3.92 -7.85 12.98
CA ALA A 307 3.72 -8.93 13.94
C ALA A 307 5.06 -9.50 14.44
N SER A 308 6.02 -9.66 13.54
CA SER A 308 7.37 -10.14 13.85
C SER A 308 8.13 -9.16 14.75
N VAL A 309 8.13 -7.87 14.42
CA VAL A 309 8.76 -6.80 15.23
C VAL A 309 8.07 -6.67 16.59
N TYR A 310 6.73 -6.68 16.61
CA TYR A 310 5.93 -6.58 17.82
C TYR A 310 6.25 -7.71 18.79
N ARG A 311 6.29 -8.96 18.31
CA ARG A 311 6.64 -10.12 19.13
C ARG A 311 8.03 -9.96 19.76
N ARG A 312 9.04 -9.59 18.97
CA ARG A 312 10.42 -9.41 19.46
C ARG A 312 10.53 -8.30 20.50
N LEU A 313 9.88 -7.16 20.28
CA LEU A 313 9.85 -6.08 21.26
C LEU A 313 9.08 -6.46 22.51
N ARG A 314 7.98 -7.20 22.38
CA ARG A 314 7.17 -7.64 23.53
C ARG A 314 7.93 -8.64 24.40
N GLU A 315 8.59 -9.61 23.80
CA GLU A 315 9.46 -10.56 24.50
C GLU A 315 10.60 -9.85 25.22
N PHE A 316 11.23 -8.87 24.56
CA PHE A 316 12.28 -8.03 25.15
C PHE A 316 11.75 -7.22 26.35
N GLU A 317 10.60 -6.57 26.21
CA GLU A 317 9.96 -5.82 27.30
C GLU A 317 9.59 -6.69 28.49
N ASN A 318 9.06 -7.90 28.25
CA ASN A 318 8.72 -8.84 29.32
C ASN A 318 9.97 -9.29 30.10
N LYS A 319 11.05 -9.65 29.41
CA LYS A 319 12.33 -10.04 30.05
C LYS A 319 12.92 -8.95 30.95
N ILE A 320 12.67 -7.67 30.66
CA ILE A 320 13.10 -6.53 31.49
C ILE A 320 12.21 -6.38 32.74
N LEU A 321 10.93 -6.74 32.65
CA LEU A 321 9.96 -6.63 33.75
C LEU A 321 10.00 -7.83 34.71
N ASP A 322 10.34 -9.01 34.19
CA ASP A 322 10.44 -10.26 34.97
C ASP A 322 11.77 -10.41 35.74
N ASN A 323 12.81 -9.66 35.36
CA ASN A 323 14.10 -9.52 36.09
C ASN A 323 14.15 -8.19 36.87
#